data_AF-A0A6G1GBR4-F1
#
_entry.id   AF-A0A6G1GBR4-F1
#
_cell.length_a   1.000
_cell.length_b   1.000
_cell.length_c   1.000
_cell.angle_alpha   90.00
_cell.angle_beta   90.00
_cell.angle_gamma   90.00
#
_symmetry.space_group_name_H-M   'P 1'
#
loop_
_entity.id
_entity.type
_entity.pdbx_description
1 polymer ?
#
loop_
_entity_poly.entity_id
_entity_poly.type
_entity_poly.pdbx_seq_one_letter_code
_entity_poly.pdbx_strand_id
1 'polypeptide(L)'
;MHFFPSKKWRTPLILWGLMVIELALTIPILALFGIAAPDLYRTKLWQEGADQGFNSDPKAGLYAAANYRSYKTPLIWSQFLTNFNLVASVLGLFLLLTKGTMHVLHAFVPVISVIVHSALVGVYAYSVYGQSSKDLSDPRHPQKGLAWYITKDCKISSYNTLKGYYAHEVG
;
A
#
# COMPACT_ATOMS: atom_id res chain seq x y z
N MET A 1 35.05 -26.12 -9.95
CA MET A 1 33.98 -26.08 -8.94
C MET A 1 32.64 -25.98 -9.65
N HIS A 2 31.91 -27.08 -9.78
CA HIS A 2 30.57 -27.07 -10.37
C HIS A 2 29.54 -26.88 -9.25
N PHE A 3 29.20 -25.62 -8.95
CA PHE A 3 28.03 -25.30 -8.13
C PHE A 3 26.80 -25.32 -9.04
N PHE A 4 26.35 -26.51 -9.44
CA PHE A 4 25.02 -26.66 -10.02
C PHE A 4 24.04 -26.86 -8.85
N PRO A 5 23.28 -25.82 -8.42
CA PRO A 5 22.17 -26.06 -7.51
C PRO A 5 21.24 -27.04 -8.23
N SER A 6 21.04 -28.22 -7.64
CA SER A 6 20.33 -29.31 -8.31
C SER A 6 18.94 -28.84 -8.76
N LYS A 7 18.62 -28.96 -10.05
CA LYS A 7 17.30 -28.68 -10.64
C LYS A 7 16.18 -29.61 -10.13
N LYS A 8 16.46 -30.49 -9.16
CA LYS A 8 15.45 -31.36 -8.56
C LYS A 8 14.64 -30.55 -7.56
N TRP A 9 13.45 -30.17 -7.99
CA TRP A 9 12.37 -29.59 -7.20
C TRP A 9 11.96 -30.54 -6.07
N ARG A 10 12.62 -30.45 -4.92
CA ARG A 10 12.41 -31.40 -3.82
C ARG A 10 11.02 -31.29 -3.16
N THR A 11 10.32 -30.17 -3.36
CA THR A 11 9.02 -29.88 -2.71
C THR A 11 8.06 -29.04 -3.59
N PRO A 12 7.57 -29.56 -4.73
CA PRO A 12 6.71 -28.82 -5.66
C PRO A 12 5.40 -28.35 -5.01
N LEU A 13 4.81 -29.14 -4.11
CA LEU A 13 3.58 -28.79 -3.39
C LEU A 13 3.74 -27.53 -2.52
N ILE A 14 4.89 -27.37 -1.86
CA ILE A 14 5.17 -26.20 -1.02
C ILE A 14 5.25 -24.94 -1.89
N LEU A 15 5.91 -25.03 -3.04
CA LEU A 15 6.04 -23.91 -3.97
C LEU A 15 4.68 -23.50 -4.55
N TRP A 16 3.83 -24.46 -4.91
CA TRP A 16 2.45 -24.19 -5.32
C TRP A 16 1.64 -23.53 -4.20
N GLY A 17 1.74 -24.01 -2.96
CA GLY A 17 1.08 -23.40 -1.81
C GLY A 17 1.53 -21.95 -1.59
N LEU A 18 2.84 -21.69 -1.64
CA LEU A 18 3.38 -20.33 -1.51
C LEU A 18 2.90 -19.40 -2.63
N MET A 19 2.83 -19.87 -3.88
CA MET A 19 2.32 -19.08 -4.99
C MET A 19 0.83 -18.74 -4.84
N VAL A 20 0.02 -19.70 -4.37
CA VAL A 20 -1.42 -19.46 -4.13
C VAL A 20 -1.63 -18.45 -3.01
N ILE A 21 -0.88 -18.55 -1.91
CA ILE A 21 -0.94 -17.57 -0.81
C ILE A 21 -0.52 -16.18 -1.31
N GLU A 22 0.59 -16.11 -2.04
CA GLU A 22 1.10 -14.86 -2.60
C GLU A 22 0.08 -14.21 -3.56
N LEU A 23 -0.62 -15.02 -4.37
CA LEU A 23 -1.70 -14.55 -5.24
C LEU A 23 -2.90 -14.04 -4.44
N ALA A 24 -3.33 -14.79 -3.42
CA ALA A 24 -4.46 -14.43 -2.57
C ALA A 24 -4.23 -13.12 -1.80
N LEU A 25 -2.98 -12.79 -1.47
CA LEU A 25 -2.60 -11.51 -0.86
C LEU A 25 -2.47 -10.38 -1.91
N THR A 26 -1.93 -10.68 -3.09
CA THR A 26 -1.65 -9.67 -4.11
C THR A 26 -2.92 -9.13 -4.77
N ILE A 27 -3.93 -9.98 -4.99
CA ILE A 27 -5.19 -9.57 -5.66
C ILE A 27 -5.93 -8.48 -4.86
N PRO A 28 -6.20 -8.63 -3.54
CA PRO A 28 -6.83 -7.59 -2.74
C PRO A 28 -6.01 -6.30 -2.71
N ILE A 29 -4.69 -6.39 -2.53
CA ILE A 29 -3.80 -5.22 -2.49
C ILE A 29 -3.86 -4.44 -3.81
N LEU A 30 -3.82 -5.13 -4.95
CA LEU A 30 -3.92 -4.51 -6.26
C LEU A 30 -5.29 -3.87 -6.47
N ALA A 31 -6.37 -4.55 -6.07
CA ALA A 31 -7.72 -4.00 -6.16
C ALA A 31 -7.88 -2.74 -5.32
N LEU A 32 -7.41 -2.75 -4.07
CA LEU A 32 -7.46 -1.60 -3.16
C LEU A 32 -6.71 -0.40 -3.74
N PHE A 33 -5.45 -0.59 -4.15
CA PHE A 33 -4.66 0.52 -4.71
C PHE A 33 -5.15 0.95 -6.09
N GLY A 34 -5.70 0.03 -6.90
CA GLY A 34 -6.29 0.34 -8.20
C GLY A 34 -7.54 1.21 -8.07
N ILE A 35 -8.44 0.87 -7.14
CA ILE A 35 -9.64 1.67 -6.85
C ILE A 35 -9.27 3.03 -6.25
N ALA A 36 -8.21 3.11 -5.45
CA ALA A 36 -7.73 4.37 -4.88
C ALA A 36 -7.07 5.31 -5.92
N ALA A 37 -6.68 4.82 -7.10
CA ALA A 37 -5.78 5.50 -8.04
C ALA A 37 -6.31 6.76 -8.75
N PRO A 38 -7.62 7.11 -8.78
CA PRO A 38 -8.05 8.45 -9.19
C PRO A 38 -8.39 9.35 -8.00
N ASP A 39 -7.68 9.24 -6.87
CA ASP A 39 -7.94 10.01 -5.63
C ASP A 39 -9.41 9.89 -5.16
N LEU A 40 -10.00 8.72 -5.37
CA LEU A 40 -11.44 8.53 -5.13
C LEU A 40 -11.79 8.69 -3.65
N TYR A 41 -10.86 8.27 -2.77
CA TYR A 41 -11.06 8.20 -1.33
C TYR A 41 -10.09 9.06 -0.53
N ARG A 42 -8.83 9.25 -0.96
CA ARG A 42 -7.81 9.90 -0.14
C ARG A 42 -8.18 11.32 0.26
N THR A 43 -8.54 12.20 -0.69
CA THR A 43 -8.94 13.57 -0.35
C THR A 43 -10.21 13.64 0.50
N LYS A 44 -11.15 12.70 0.31
CA LYS A 44 -12.38 12.62 1.14
C LYS A 44 -12.10 12.15 2.56
N LEU A 45 -11.26 11.12 2.72
CA LEU A 45 -10.79 10.64 4.02
C LEU A 45 -9.96 11.70 4.75
N TRP A 46 -9.15 12.45 4.00
CA TRP A 46 -8.40 13.57 4.54
C TRP A 46 -9.35 14.66 5.06
N GLN A 47 -10.30 15.11 4.22
CA GLN A 47 -11.25 16.15 4.61
C GLN A 47 -12.13 15.74 5.80
N GLU A 48 -12.70 14.53 5.80
CA GLU A 48 -13.56 14.07 6.90
C GLU A 48 -12.79 14.05 8.22
N GLY A 49 -11.57 13.53 8.21
CA GLY A 49 -10.75 13.52 9.42
C GLY A 49 -10.35 14.95 9.86
N ALA A 50 -10.18 15.89 8.93
CA ALA A 50 -9.97 17.30 9.24
C ALA A 50 -11.22 17.95 9.87
N ASP A 51 -12.40 17.69 9.32
CA ASP A 51 -13.69 18.17 9.82
C ASP A 51 -13.96 17.68 11.25
N GLN A 52 -13.42 16.51 11.59
CA GLN A 52 -13.49 15.89 12.92
C GLN A 52 -12.29 16.23 13.83
N GLY A 53 -11.30 16.96 13.32
CA GLY A 53 -10.10 17.37 14.06
C GLY A 53 -9.07 16.26 14.33
N PHE A 54 -9.08 15.17 13.55
CA PHE A 54 -8.15 14.04 13.68
C PHE A 54 -6.83 14.21 12.92
N ASN A 55 -6.80 15.06 11.90
CA ASN A 55 -5.63 15.35 11.07
C ASN A 55 -5.74 16.74 10.43
N SER A 56 -4.73 17.13 9.66
CA SER A 56 -4.72 18.44 8.98
C SER A 56 -5.79 18.56 7.91
N ASP A 57 -6.10 19.78 7.47
CA ASP A 57 -7.05 20.03 6.37
C ASP A 57 -6.36 19.93 4.99
N PRO A 58 -6.94 19.21 3.99
CA PRO A 58 -6.38 19.12 2.64
C PRO A 58 -6.24 20.49 1.93
N LYS A 59 -7.05 21.49 2.31
CA LYS A 59 -6.98 22.87 1.79
C LYS A 59 -5.82 23.67 2.37
N ALA A 60 -5.12 23.17 3.40
CA ALA A 60 -3.98 23.86 4.00
C ALA A 60 -2.91 24.24 2.98
N GLY A 61 -2.67 23.38 1.97
CA GLY A 61 -1.76 23.68 0.86
C GLY A 61 -2.22 24.85 0.00
N LEU A 62 -3.52 24.95 -0.29
CA LEU A 62 -4.10 26.07 -1.04
C LEU A 62 -4.01 27.37 -0.25
N TYR A 63 -4.34 27.34 1.04
CA TYR A 63 -4.21 28.49 1.92
C TYR A 63 -2.76 28.96 2.05
N ALA A 64 -1.79 28.04 2.17
CA ALA A 64 -0.39 28.37 2.21
C ALA A 64 0.09 29.01 0.90
N ALA A 65 -0.30 28.44 -0.25
CA ALA A 65 0.01 29.00 -1.56
C ALA A 65 -0.54 30.42 -1.73
N ALA A 66 -1.80 30.66 -1.33
CA ALA A 66 -2.41 31.98 -1.37
C ALA A 66 -1.73 33.02 -0.45
N ASN A 67 -1.08 32.57 0.62
CA ASN A 67 -0.34 33.42 1.56
C ASN A 67 1.18 33.43 1.30
N TYR A 68 1.65 32.95 0.15
CA TYR A 68 3.08 32.83 -0.19
C TYR A 68 3.89 32.06 0.86
N ARG A 69 3.29 31.06 1.51
CA ARG A 69 3.95 30.18 2.49
C ARG A 69 4.24 28.82 1.86
N SER A 70 5.40 28.26 2.20
CA SER A 70 5.73 26.88 1.84
C SER A 70 4.88 25.90 2.64
N TYR A 71 4.28 24.92 1.95
CA TYR A 71 3.54 23.83 2.58
C TYR A 71 3.97 22.50 1.96
N LYS A 72 4.16 21.51 2.81
CA LYS A 72 4.51 20.15 2.40
C LYS A 72 3.39 19.21 2.80
N THR A 73 2.75 18.61 1.81
CA THR A 73 1.73 17.58 2.04
C THR A 73 2.31 16.42 2.85
N PRO A 74 1.63 15.98 3.93
CA PRO A 74 2.03 14.80 4.69
C PRO A 74 2.15 13.56 3.79
N LEU A 75 3.12 12.69 4.07
CA LEU A 75 3.42 11.54 3.21
C LEU A 75 2.20 10.61 3.05
N ILE A 76 1.47 10.34 4.14
CA ILE A 76 0.25 9.51 4.14
C ILE A 76 -0.83 10.02 3.19
N TRP A 77 -0.95 11.33 3.03
CA TRP A 77 -1.93 11.98 2.16
C TRP A 77 -1.35 12.38 0.79
N SER A 78 -0.13 11.96 0.46
CA SER A 78 0.52 12.35 -0.78
C SER A 78 0.10 11.48 -1.97
N GLN A 79 0.05 12.09 -3.16
CA GLN A 79 -0.11 11.35 -4.43
C GLN A 79 1.06 10.42 -4.70
N PHE A 80 2.24 10.80 -4.25
CA PHE A 80 3.42 9.96 -4.35
C PHE A 80 3.19 8.60 -3.69
N LEU A 81 2.68 8.56 -2.45
CA LEU A 81 2.48 7.30 -1.74
C LEU A 81 1.40 6.43 -2.40
N THR A 82 0.28 7.03 -2.86
CA THR A 82 -0.76 6.30 -3.60
C THR A 82 -0.20 5.66 -4.87
N ASN A 83 0.56 6.43 -5.66
CA ASN A 83 1.17 5.92 -6.89
C ASN A 83 2.25 4.87 -6.61
N PHE A 84 3.06 5.08 -5.56
CA PHE A 84 4.08 4.12 -5.13
C PHE A 84 3.43 2.77 -4.79
N ASN A 85 2.35 2.78 -4.01
CA ASN A 85 1.62 1.58 -3.61
C ASN A 85 1.00 0.85 -4.80
N LEU A 86 0.43 1.58 -5.76
CA LEU A 86 -0.10 1.01 -6.99
C LEU A 86 1.02 0.36 -7.84
N VAL A 87 2.15 1.03 -8.01
CA VAL A 87 3.28 0.49 -8.77
C VAL A 87 3.87 -0.73 -8.05
N ALA A 88 3.97 -0.71 -6.73
CA ALA A 88 4.44 -1.84 -5.93
C ALA A 88 3.53 -3.06 -6.07
N SER A 89 2.21 -2.88 -6.09
CA SER A 89 1.27 -4.00 -6.26
C SER A 89 1.29 -4.57 -7.67
N VAL A 90 1.40 -3.73 -8.70
CA VAL A 90 1.60 -4.17 -10.09
C VAL A 90 2.91 -4.93 -10.24
N LEU A 91 4.00 -4.43 -9.66
CA LEU A 91 5.30 -5.10 -9.66
C LEU A 91 5.23 -6.46 -8.97
N GLY A 92 4.58 -6.54 -7.80
CA GLY A 92 4.38 -7.79 -7.08
C GLY A 92 3.64 -8.84 -7.91
N LEU A 93 2.54 -8.45 -8.56
CA LEU A 93 1.81 -9.33 -9.47
C LEU A 93 2.67 -9.80 -10.65
N PHE A 94 3.41 -8.89 -11.28
CA PHE A 94 4.27 -9.23 -12.40
C PHE A 94 5.37 -10.23 -12.02
N LEU A 95 5.99 -10.06 -10.85
CA LEU A 95 7.01 -10.98 -10.32
C LEU A 95 6.42 -12.36 -10.00
N LEU A 96 5.21 -12.40 -9.42
CA LEU A 96 4.48 -13.63 -9.14
C LEU A 96 4.17 -14.41 -10.44
N LEU A 97 3.65 -13.72 -11.47
CA LEU A 97 3.37 -14.33 -12.77
C LEU A 97 4.64 -14.87 -13.43
N THR A 98 5.72 -14.07 -13.43
CA THR A 98 7.02 -14.47 -13.99
C THR A 98 7.56 -15.72 -13.28
N LYS A 99 7.53 -15.74 -11.94
CA LYS A 99 7.91 -16.89 -11.11
C LYS A 99 7.06 -18.12 -11.43
N GLY A 100 5.74 -17.95 -11.57
CA GLY A 100 4.82 -19.02 -11.96
C GLY A 100 5.17 -19.61 -13.32
N THR A 101 5.39 -18.76 -14.34
CA THR A 101 5.80 -19.21 -15.67
C THR A 101 7.15 -19.93 -15.64
N MET A 102 8.15 -19.40 -14.92
CA MET A 102 9.45 -20.06 -14.76
C MET A 102 9.33 -21.41 -14.05
N HIS A 103 8.41 -21.54 -13.09
CA HIS A 103 8.13 -22.79 -12.40
C HIS A 103 7.54 -23.84 -13.35
N VAL A 104 6.53 -23.46 -14.13
CA VAL A 104 5.88 -24.33 -15.14
C VAL A 104 6.86 -24.76 -16.24
N LEU A 105 7.72 -23.85 -16.72
CA LEU A 105 8.73 -24.14 -17.74
C LEU A 105 9.98 -24.86 -17.19
N HIS A 106 10.01 -25.21 -15.90
CA HIS A 106 11.16 -25.82 -15.23
C HIS A 106 12.48 -25.01 -15.36
N ALA A 107 12.38 -23.69 -15.53
CA ALA A 107 13.49 -22.76 -15.72
C ALA A 107 13.81 -21.92 -14.47
N PHE A 108 13.07 -22.13 -13.38
CA PHE A 108 13.22 -21.37 -12.13
C PHE A 108 14.55 -21.59 -11.43
N VAL A 109 15.11 -20.50 -10.94
CA VAL A 109 16.33 -20.48 -10.13
C VAL A 109 15.97 -19.96 -8.73
N PRO A 110 15.90 -20.84 -7.70
CA PRO A 110 15.44 -20.46 -6.37
C PRO A 110 16.21 -19.29 -5.73
N VAL A 111 17.53 -19.23 -5.93
CA VAL A 111 18.38 -18.17 -5.36
C VAL A 111 18.00 -16.79 -5.91
N ILE A 112 17.77 -16.68 -7.21
CA ILE A 112 17.34 -15.43 -7.85
C ILE A 112 15.97 -15.02 -7.32
N SER A 113 15.06 -15.99 -7.20
CA SER A 113 13.74 -15.73 -6.62
C SER A 113 13.84 -15.15 -5.22
N VAL A 114 14.67 -15.73 -4.34
CA VAL A 114 14.83 -15.23 -2.97
C VAL A 114 15.31 -13.78 -2.97
N ILE A 115 16.35 -13.45 -3.73
CA ILE A 115 16.89 -12.07 -3.82
C ILE A 115 15.81 -11.08 -4.29
N VAL A 116 15.08 -11.43 -5.35
CA VAL A 116 14.02 -10.58 -5.90
C VAL A 116 12.88 -10.37 -4.90
N HIS A 117 12.46 -11.42 -4.18
CA HIS A 117 11.39 -11.30 -3.18
C HIS A 117 11.86 -10.56 -1.93
N SER A 118 13.13 -10.69 -1.53
CA SER A 118 13.70 -9.87 -0.45
C SER A 118 13.67 -8.38 -0.80
N ALA A 119 13.98 -8.02 -2.06
CA ALA A 119 13.84 -6.64 -2.53
C ALA A 119 12.37 -6.18 -2.53
N LEU A 120 11.45 -7.04 -2.97
CA LEU A 120 10.00 -6.75 -2.97
C LEU A 120 9.47 -6.54 -1.55
N VAL A 121 9.94 -7.30 -0.57
CA VAL A 121 9.61 -7.09 0.85
C VAL A 121 10.07 -5.70 1.30
N GLY A 122 11.25 -5.24 0.89
CA GLY A 122 11.73 -3.88 1.15
C GLY A 122 10.82 -2.79 0.56
N VAL A 123 10.30 -3.01 -0.65
CA VAL A 123 9.33 -2.10 -1.30
C VAL A 123 8.03 -2.04 -0.50
N TYR A 124 7.48 -3.19 -0.10
CA TYR A 124 6.27 -3.23 0.74
C TYR A 124 6.49 -2.67 2.15
N ALA A 125 7.69 -2.82 2.72
CA ALA A 125 8.02 -2.19 4.00
C ALA A 125 7.96 -0.66 3.91
N TYR A 126 8.41 -0.06 2.80
CA TYR A 126 8.25 1.38 2.57
C TYR A 126 6.79 1.78 2.41
N SER A 127 5.98 0.96 1.74
CA SER A 127 4.52 1.17 1.63
C SER A 127 3.85 1.22 3.01
N VAL A 128 4.18 0.28 3.90
CA VAL A 128 3.68 0.25 5.29
C VAL A 128 4.19 1.45 6.09
N TYR A 129 5.46 1.82 5.93
CA TYR A 129 6.01 3.02 6.56
C TYR A 129 5.27 4.29 6.14
N GLY A 130 4.96 4.44 4.85
CA GLY A 130 4.21 5.59 4.36
C GLY A 130 2.79 5.65 4.91
N GLN A 131 2.09 4.52 4.99
CA GLN A 131 0.74 4.43 5.53
C GLN A 131 0.67 4.64 7.06
N SER A 132 1.78 4.45 7.76
CA SER A 132 1.92 4.73 9.19
C SER A 132 2.61 6.07 9.49
N SER A 133 2.86 6.88 8.46
CA SER A 133 3.54 8.16 8.62
C SER A 133 2.66 9.19 9.32
N LYS A 134 3.32 10.09 10.06
CA LYS A 134 2.67 11.13 10.86
C LYS A 134 2.20 12.28 9.98
N ASP A 135 1.07 12.87 10.33
CA ASP A 135 0.67 14.18 9.84
C ASP A 135 0.79 15.20 10.98
N LEU A 136 1.82 16.04 10.90
CA LEU A 136 2.10 17.10 11.86
C LEU A 136 1.99 18.49 11.19
N SER A 137 1.32 18.56 10.04
CA SER A 137 1.26 19.80 9.26
C SER A 137 0.35 20.86 9.88
N ASP A 138 -0.62 20.45 10.71
CA ASP A 138 -1.41 21.32 11.57
C ASP A 138 -1.05 21.09 13.06
N PRO A 139 -0.46 22.09 13.76
CA PRO A 139 -0.19 21.98 15.19
C PRO A 139 -1.43 21.80 16.07
N ARG A 140 -2.61 22.20 15.59
CA ARG A 140 -3.89 22.08 16.33
C ARG A 140 -4.49 20.68 16.23
N HIS A 141 -4.23 19.97 15.13
CA HIS A 141 -4.76 18.63 14.86
C HIS A 141 -3.64 17.63 14.47
N PRO A 142 -2.68 17.34 15.38
CA PRO A 142 -1.55 16.48 15.04
C PRO A 142 -1.93 14.99 15.03
N GLN A 143 -1.74 14.32 13.89
CA GLN A 143 -1.82 12.86 13.77
C GLN A 143 -0.42 12.24 13.97
N LYS A 144 -0.15 11.76 15.18
CA LYS A 144 1.18 11.21 15.56
C LYS A 144 1.38 9.73 15.21
N GLY A 145 0.39 9.06 14.62
CA GLY A 145 0.41 7.63 14.37
C GLY A 145 -0.39 7.24 13.14
N LEU A 146 -0.97 6.03 13.18
CA LEU A 146 -1.79 5.48 12.11
C LEU A 146 -2.93 6.41 11.72
N ALA A 147 -3.39 6.25 10.47
CA ALA A 147 -4.52 7.00 9.94
C ALA A 147 -5.75 6.86 10.84
N TRP A 148 -6.54 7.93 10.93
CA TRP A 148 -7.74 7.94 11.76
C TRP A 148 -8.73 6.86 11.33
N TYR A 149 -8.86 6.56 10.04
CA TYR A 149 -9.78 5.53 9.53
C TYR A 149 -9.38 4.09 9.90
N ILE A 150 -8.15 3.87 10.37
CA ILE A 150 -7.68 2.57 10.90
C ILE A 150 -7.90 2.48 12.41
N THR A 151 -7.88 3.62 13.11
CA THR A 151 -7.84 3.68 14.59
C THR A 151 -9.17 4.05 15.24
N LYS A 152 -10.16 4.46 14.43
CA LYS A 152 -11.45 4.99 14.88
C LYS A 152 -12.61 4.17 14.32
N ASP A 153 -13.72 4.14 15.07
CA ASP A 153 -14.91 3.39 14.67
C ASP A 153 -15.58 3.98 13.41
N CYS A 154 -16.07 3.09 12.54
CA CYS A 154 -16.75 3.44 11.29
C CYS A 154 -18.03 4.27 11.49
N LYS A 155 -18.58 4.30 12.71
CA LYS A 155 -19.77 5.07 13.08
C LYS A 155 -19.55 6.59 13.04
N ILE A 156 -18.29 7.02 13.09
CA ILE A 156 -17.93 8.43 13.15
C ILE A 156 -17.98 9.05 11.75
N SER A 157 -17.93 8.26 10.67
CA SER A 157 -17.98 8.77 9.30
C SER A 157 -19.37 9.30 8.90
N SER A 158 -19.43 10.58 8.54
CA SER A 158 -20.63 11.28 8.08
C SER A 158 -20.96 10.96 6.62
N TYR A 159 -19.96 10.64 5.80
CA TYR A 159 -20.15 10.31 4.39
C TYR A 159 -20.59 8.85 4.20
N ASN A 160 -21.76 8.65 3.57
CA ASN A 160 -22.23 7.30 3.19
C ASN A 160 -21.28 6.59 2.22
N THR A 161 -20.54 7.35 1.38
CA THR A 161 -19.54 6.80 0.46
C THR A 161 -18.30 6.25 1.18
N LEU A 162 -17.97 6.77 2.36
CA LEU A 162 -16.85 6.28 3.18
C LEU A 162 -17.27 5.05 4.00
N LYS A 163 -18.54 4.94 4.41
CA LYS A 163 -19.07 3.73 5.10
C LYS A 163 -18.88 2.45 4.27
N GLY A 164 -18.99 2.53 2.94
CA GLY A 164 -18.68 1.41 2.05
C GLY A 164 -17.20 1.03 2.04
N TYR A 165 -16.29 2.00 2.16
CA TYR A 165 -14.84 1.76 2.27
C TYR A 165 -14.48 1.05 3.58
N TYR A 166 -15.10 1.46 4.69
CA TYR A 166 -14.99 0.78 6.00
C TYR A 166 -15.47 -0.68 5.96
N ALA A 167 -16.55 -0.99 5.25
CA ALA A 167 -17.05 -2.36 5.14
C ALA A 167 -16.11 -3.29 4.36
N HIS A 168 -15.21 -2.74 3.53
CA HIS A 168 -14.21 -3.49 2.76
C HIS A 168 -12.85 -3.62 3.45
N GLU A 169 -12.48 -2.72 4.37
CA GLU A 169 -11.22 -2.80 5.13
C GLU A 169 -11.33 -3.59 6.45
N VAL A 170 -12.54 -3.81 6.97
CA VAL A 170 -12.79 -4.50 8.26
C VAL A 170 -13.60 -5.80 8.08
N GLY A 171 -13.76 -6.27 6.84
CA GLY A 171 -14.44 -7.53 6.48
C GLY A 171 -13.47 -8.65 6.17
#